data_AF-A0A497R0G7-F1
#
_entry.id   AF-A0A497R0G7-F1
#
_cell.length_a   1.000
_cell.length_b   1.000
_cell.length_c   1.000
_cell.angle_alpha   90.00
_cell.angle_beta   90.00
_cell.angle_gamma   90.00
#
_symmetry.space_group_name_H-M   'P 1'
#
loop_
_entity.id
_entity.type
_entity.pdbx_description
1 polymer ?
#
loop_
_entity_poly.entity_id
_entity_poly.type
_entity_poly.pdbx_seq_one_letter_code
_entity_poly.pdbx_strand_id
1 'polypeptide(L)'
;MVNEPAPGYIVSSVTASPSTIRLMGAASILDTISAVRTTPVDLVGLTEPSKRSVALNLNDSPDVQPVKEGLVEINIEIEEKIIEQMIQSQVLGTGTNYKYEIRPEKIELLLKGPEKTLKKLMQDDGIDVRVDLEGLKPGIYLRHAIIEPPLDITLLEAKPETFMIEIF
;
A
#
# COMPACT_ATOMS: atom_id res chain seq x y z
N MET A 1 -19.11 -10.82 5.78
CA MET A 1 -17.79 -10.61 5.15
C MET A 1 -17.77 -9.19 4.64
N VAL A 2 -16.78 -8.38 5.02
CA VAL A 2 -16.62 -7.03 4.45
C VAL A 2 -15.96 -7.24 3.09
N ASN A 3 -16.55 -6.69 2.04
CA ASN A 3 -15.95 -6.73 0.72
C ASN A 3 -14.68 -5.88 0.74
N GLU A 4 -13.59 -6.29 0.08
CA GLU A 4 -12.35 -5.52 0.06
C GLU A 4 -12.40 -4.42 -1.03
N PRO A 5 -11.68 -3.29 -0.85
CA PRO A 5 -11.50 -2.30 -1.91
C PRO A 5 -10.71 -2.87 -3.10
N ALA A 6 -10.46 -2.05 -4.13
CA ALA A 6 -9.67 -2.49 -5.27
C ALA A 6 -8.28 -3.03 -4.83
N PRO A 7 -7.70 -4.00 -5.56
CA PRO A 7 -6.37 -4.53 -5.23
C PRO A 7 -5.32 -3.43 -5.10
N GLY A 8 -4.50 -3.50 -4.05
CA GLY A 8 -3.48 -2.51 -3.72
C GLY A 8 -4.00 -1.31 -2.91
N TYR A 9 -5.27 -1.31 -2.48
CA TYR A 9 -5.82 -0.33 -1.54
C TYR A 9 -6.28 -0.99 -0.25
N ILE A 10 -6.43 -0.16 0.79
CA ILE A 10 -6.99 -0.53 2.08
C ILE A 10 -8.01 0.52 2.54
N VAL A 11 -8.92 0.10 3.41
CA VAL A 11 -9.80 1.02 4.13
C VAL A 11 -9.03 1.55 5.33
N SER A 12 -8.72 2.85 5.34
CA SER A 12 -8.01 3.46 6.48
C SER A 12 -8.98 3.88 7.59
N SER A 13 -10.21 4.25 7.25
CA SER A 13 -11.24 4.63 8.22
C SER A 13 -12.65 4.41 7.68
N VAL A 14 -13.58 4.09 8.58
CA VAL A 14 -15.03 4.07 8.30
C VAL A 14 -15.74 4.80 9.43
N THR A 15 -16.51 5.83 9.09
CA THR A 15 -17.28 6.60 10.06
C THR A 15 -18.73 6.73 9.63
N ALA A 16 -19.63 6.78 10.62
CA ALA A 16 -21.07 6.85 10.41
C ALA A 16 -21.62 8.16 10.99
N SER A 17 -22.42 8.86 10.20
CA SER A 17 -23.09 10.10 10.60
C SER A 17 -24.58 10.05 10.28
N PRO A 18 -25.49 10.14 11.29
CA PRO A 18 -25.18 10.22 12.71
C PRO A 18 -24.71 8.86 13.27
N SER A 19 -23.86 8.90 14.30
CA SER A 19 -23.42 7.69 15.02
C SER A 19 -24.44 7.18 16.04
N THR A 20 -25.51 7.94 16.29
CA THR A 20 -26.60 7.59 17.20
C THR A 20 -27.94 7.88 16.55
N ILE A 21 -28.89 6.95 16.69
CA ILE A 21 -30.25 7.06 16.16
C ILE A 21 -31.24 6.69 17.26
N ARG A 22 -32.36 7.41 17.31
CA ARG A 22 -33.47 7.09 18.20
C ARG A 22 -34.38 6.08 17.54
N LEU A 23 -34.69 5.00 18.25
CA LEU A 23 -35.60 3.95 17.82
C LEU A 23 -36.89 3.99 18.66
N MET A 24 -37.96 3.46 18.09
CA MET A 24 -39.27 3.28 18.70
C MET A 24 -39.72 1.83 18.49
N GLY A 25 -40.31 1.23 19.52
CA GLY A 25 -40.78 -0.15 19.51
C GLY A 25 -41.19 -0.61 20.92
N ALA A 26 -41.55 -1.88 21.07
CA ALA A 26 -41.86 -2.46 22.37
C ALA A 26 -40.64 -2.41 23.30
N ALA A 27 -40.82 -1.98 24.56
CA ALA A 27 -39.74 -1.84 25.53
C ALA A 27 -38.94 -3.15 25.70
N SER A 28 -39.64 -4.28 25.79
CA SER A 28 -39.02 -5.60 25.90
C SER A 28 -38.14 -6.00 24.71
N ILE A 29 -38.36 -5.42 23.52
CA ILE A 29 -37.52 -5.64 22.33
C ILE A 29 -36.35 -4.65 22.35
N LEU A 30 -36.61 -3.36 22.61
CA LEU A 30 -35.58 -2.32 22.66
C LEU A 30 -34.50 -2.63 23.71
N ASP A 31 -34.88 -3.20 24.86
CA ASP A 31 -33.94 -3.62 25.92
C ASP A 31 -32.95 -4.70 25.46
N THR A 32 -33.25 -5.41 24.37
CA THR A 32 -32.34 -6.42 23.77
C THR A 32 -31.39 -5.84 22.73
N ILE A 33 -31.63 -4.61 22.26
CA ILE A 33 -30.86 -3.98 21.19
C ILE A 33 -29.72 -3.16 21.79
N SER A 34 -28.50 -3.70 21.75
CA SER A 34 -27.29 -2.96 22.15
C SER A 34 -26.68 -2.12 21.02
N ALA A 35 -26.91 -2.53 19.78
CA ALA A 35 -26.48 -1.81 18.58
C ALA A 35 -27.33 -2.22 17.37
N VAL A 36 -27.49 -1.31 16.41
CA VAL A 36 -28.11 -1.59 15.11
C VAL A 36 -27.07 -1.46 14.02
N ARG A 37 -26.96 -2.50 13.18
CA ARG A 37 -26.05 -2.48 12.02
C ARG A 37 -26.73 -1.78 10.86
N THR A 38 -25.97 -1.19 9.96
CA THR A 38 -26.54 -0.73 8.67
C THR A 38 -26.66 -1.88 7.69
N THR A 39 -27.33 -1.64 6.58
CA THR A 39 -27.18 -2.50 5.40
C THR A 39 -25.71 -2.52 4.96
N PRO A 40 -25.21 -3.64 4.41
CA PRO A 40 -23.83 -3.73 3.93
C PRO A 40 -23.52 -2.67 2.88
N VAL A 41 -22.30 -2.12 2.94
CA VAL A 41 -21.76 -1.24 1.90
C VAL A 41 -20.79 -2.04 1.04
N ASP A 42 -20.95 -1.97 -0.28
CA ASP A 42 -20.01 -2.58 -1.21
C ASP A 42 -18.78 -1.69 -1.39
N LEU A 43 -17.60 -2.28 -1.22
CA LEU A 43 -16.31 -1.61 -1.37
C LEU A 43 -15.60 -1.98 -2.68
N VAL A 44 -16.14 -2.91 -3.46
CA VAL A 44 -15.47 -3.42 -4.66
C VAL A 44 -15.14 -2.29 -5.63
N GLY A 45 -13.89 -2.29 -6.06
CA GLY A 45 -13.39 -1.32 -7.05
C GLY A 45 -13.13 0.07 -6.49
N LEU A 46 -13.36 0.34 -5.21
CA LEU A 46 -13.03 1.63 -4.62
C LEU A 46 -11.51 1.82 -4.56
N THR A 47 -11.07 2.98 -5.06
CA THR A 47 -9.67 3.45 -5.04
C THR A 47 -9.52 4.81 -4.38
N GLU A 48 -10.63 5.45 -4.03
CA GLU A 48 -10.71 6.81 -3.48
C GLU A 48 -11.73 6.85 -2.34
N PRO A 49 -11.64 7.86 -1.44
CA PRO A 49 -12.64 8.08 -0.41
C PRO A 49 -14.06 8.18 -0.98
N SER A 50 -15.02 7.63 -0.25
CA SER A 50 -16.38 7.49 -0.75
C SER A 50 -17.40 7.69 0.37
N LYS A 51 -18.49 8.37 0.02
CA LYS A 51 -19.67 8.54 0.88
C LYS A 51 -20.83 7.70 0.38
N ARG A 52 -21.53 7.03 1.30
CA ARG A 52 -22.68 6.19 0.99
C ARG A 52 -23.79 6.43 2.03
N SER A 53 -24.99 6.75 1.57
CA SER A 53 -26.17 6.77 2.42
C SER A 53 -26.77 5.37 2.48
N VAL A 54 -26.88 4.81 3.68
CA VAL A 54 -27.39 3.45 3.90
C VAL A 54 -28.48 3.43 4.97
N ALA A 55 -29.39 2.48 4.85
CA ALA A 55 -30.43 2.27 5.83
C ALA A 55 -29.91 1.45 7.03
N LEU A 56 -30.59 1.58 8.16
CA LEU A 56 -30.46 0.64 9.27
C LEU A 56 -30.99 -0.75 8.88
N ASN A 57 -30.27 -1.80 9.27
CA ASN A 57 -30.71 -3.18 9.16
C ASN A 57 -31.49 -3.57 10.42
N LEU A 58 -32.82 -3.54 10.32
CA LEU A 58 -33.76 -3.86 11.40
C LEU A 58 -34.49 -5.19 11.17
N ASN A 59 -33.96 -6.06 10.31
CA ASN A 59 -34.64 -7.32 9.93
C ASN A 59 -34.88 -8.27 11.13
N ASP A 60 -34.00 -8.21 12.13
CA ASP A 60 -34.12 -9.01 13.36
C ASP A 60 -35.12 -8.39 14.37
N SER A 61 -35.72 -7.25 14.05
CA SER A 61 -36.65 -6.52 14.91
C SER A 61 -37.70 -5.75 14.08
N PRO A 62 -38.64 -6.47 13.43
CA PRO A 62 -39.58 -5.87 12.48
C PRO A 62 -40.54 -4.85 13.12
N ASP A 63 -40.78 -4.96 14.43
CA ASP A 63 -41.64 -4.04 15.20
C ASP A 63 -40.88 -2.79 15.73
N VAL A 64 -39.60 -2.63 15.34
CA VAL A 64 -38.76 -1.49 15.71
C VAL A 64 -38.56 -0.58 14.50
N GLN A 65 -38.71 0.73 14.71
CA GLN A 65 -38.57 1.73 13.66
C GLN A 65 -37.78 2.95 14.15
N PRO A 66 -37.02 3.63 13.27
CA PRO A 66 -36.35 4.87 13.62
C PRO A 66 -37.35 6.02 13.79
N VAL A 67 -37.11 6.88 14.77
CA VAL A 67 -37.98 8.03 15.09
C VAL A 67 -37.89 9.15 14.03
N LYS A 68 -36.76 9.22 13.32
CA LYS A 68 -36.51 10.10 12.17
C LYS A 68 -36.09 9.25 10.96
N GLU A 69 -35.78 9.88 9.82
CA GLU A 69 -35.16 9.18 8.69
C GLU A 69 -33.98 8.32 9.16
N GLY A 70 -34.09 7.01 8.95
CA GLY A 70 -33.12 6.00 9.38
C GLY A 70 -31.96 5.82 8.43
N LEU A 71 -31.59 6.88 7.70
CA LEU A 71 -30.44 6.90 6.82
C LEU A 71 -29.21 7.35 7.59
N VAL A 72 -28.12 6.62 7.39
CA VAL A 72 -26.80 6.91 7.95
C VAL A 72 -25.85 7.17 6.78
N GLU A 73 -25.14 8.29 6.82
CA GLU A 73 -24.04 8.53 5.91
C GLU A 73 -22.80 7.79 6.42
N ILE A 74 -22.32 6.83 5.64
CA ILE A 74 -21.05 6.15 5.85
C ILE A 74 -19.99 6.88 5.02
N ASN A 75 -19.01 7.43 5.70
CA ASN A 75 -17.81 8.00 5.11
C ASN A 75 -16.71 6.95 5.18
N ILE A 76 -16.17 6.57 4.03
CA ILE A 76 -15.15 5.54 3.86
C ILE A 76 -13.90 6.23 3.35
N GLU A 77 -12.82 6.13 4.12
CA GLU A 77 -11.51 6.59 3.70
C GLU A 77 -10.74 5.41 3.11
N ILE A 78 -10.21 5.60 1.89
CA ILE A 78 -9.44 4.61 1.15
C ILE A 78 -8.05 5.16 0.91
N GLU A 79 -7.04 4.33 1.17
CA GLU A 79 -5.63 4.67 0.99
C GLU A 79 -4.91 3.57 0.22
N GLU A 80 -3.80 3.91 -0.42
CA GLU A 80 -2.91 2.92 -1.02
C GLU A 80 -2.31 2.03 0.07
N LYS A 81 -2.23 0.74 -0.23
CA LYS A 81 -1.60 -0.23 0.65
C LYS A 81 -0.08 -0.05 0.57
N ILE A 82 0.53 0.48 1.62
CA ILE A 82 1.98 0.54 1.75
C ILE A 82 2.50 -0.81 2.23
N ILE A 83 3.48 -1.36 1.53
CA ILE A 83 4.16 -2.61 1.90
C ILE A 83 5.67 -2.41 1.96
N GLU A 84 6.34 -3.35 2.61
CA GLU A 84 7.79 -3.49 2.57
C GLU A 84 8.12 -4.76 1.79
N GLN A 85 9.04 -4.66 0.84
CA GLN A 85 9.39 -5.77 -0.04
C GLN A 85 10.88 -5.78 -0.36
N MET A 86 11.45 -6.99 -0.28
CA MET A 86 12.82 -7.24 -0.71
C MET A 86 12.85 -7.54 -2.20
N ILE A 87 13.70 -6.82 -2.94
CA ILE A 87 13.95 -7.03 -4.36
C ILE A 87 15.43 -7.25 -4.61
N GLN A 88 15.76 -7.95 -5.70
CA GLN A 88 17.13 -8.14 -6.13
C GLN A 88 17.34 -7.41 -7.46
N SER A 89 18.36 -6.56 -7.55
CA SER A 89 18.68 -5.79 -8.75
C SER A 89 20.12 -6.03 -9.21
N GLN A 90 20.35 -5.93 -10.51
CA GLN A 90 21.69 -6.01 -11.11
C GLN A 90 22.42 -4.68 -10.90
N VAL A 91 23.72 -4.73 -10.67
CA VAL A 91 24.56 -3.55 -10.52
C VAL A 91 25.31 -3.28 -11.82
N LEU A 92 25.21 -2.07 -12.36
CA LEU A 92 25.84 -1.69 -13.63
C LEU A 92 26.92 -0.62 -13.42
N GLY A 93 28.04 -0.76 -14.11
CA GLY A 93 29.08 0.27 -14.15
C GLY A 93 28.75 1.33 -15.19
N THR A 94 29.02 2.60 -14.89
CA THR A 94 28.83 3.73 -15.81
C THR A 94 30.07 4.62 -15.87
N GLY A 95 30.23 5.42 -16.94
CA GLY A 95 31.33 6.38 -17.05
C GLY A 95 32.67 5.82 -17.55
N THR A 96 32.72 4.59 -18.05
CA THR A 96 33.95 3.97 -18.58
C THR A 96 33.78 3.38 -19.97
N ASN A 97 34.85 3.38 -20.76
CA ASN A 97 34.96 2.67 -22.04
C ASN A 97 35.76 1.37 -21.93
N TYR A 98 36.34 1.09 -20.75
CA TYR A 98 37.03 -0.17 -20.48
C TYR A 98 36.03 -1.28 -20.20
N LYS A 99 36.46 -2.53 -20.36
CA LYS A 99 35.67 -3.65 -19.86
C LYS A 99 35.80 -3.71 -18.34
N TYR A 100 34.79 -4.24 -17.68
CA TYR A 100 34.80 -4.38 -16.25
C TYR A 100 34.02 -5.60 -15.79
N GLU A 101 34.30 -6.04 -14.57
CA GLU A 101 33.54 -7.04 -13.83
C GLU A 101 33.17 -6.49 -12.45
N ILE A 102 31.93 -6.69 -12.01
CA ILE A 102 31.42 -6.26 -10.70
C ILE A 102 31.14 -7.49 -9.85
N ARG A 103 31.66 -7.52 -8.63
CA ARG A 103 31.47 -8.62 -7.67
C ARG A 103 31.00 -8.07 -6.31
N PRO A 104 29.85 -8.54 -5.78
CA PRO A 104 28.85 -9.37 -6.46
C PRO A 104 28.10 -8.61 -7.57
N GLU A 105 27.54 -9.32 -8.56
CA GLU A 105 26.80 -8.68 -9.67
C GLU A 105 25.45 -8.10 -9.23
N LYS A 106 24.93 -8.56 -8.09
CA LYS A 106 23.59 -8.25 -7.60
C LYS A 106 23.60 -7.61 -6.23
N ILE A 107 22.59 -6.79 -5.99
CA ILE A 107 22.27 -6.18 -4.70
C ILE A 107 20.86 -6.58 -4.27
N GLU A 108 20.66 -6.78 -2.98
CA GLU A 108 19.37 -6.94 -2.34
C GLU A 108 18.94 -5.60 -1.73
N LEU A 109 17.72 -5.15 -2.05
CA LEU A 109 17.16 -3.88 -1.62
C LEU A 109 15.87 -4.15 -0.84
N LEU A 110 15.77 -3.66 0.39
CA LEU A 110 14.51 -3.59 1.12
C LEU A 110 13.86 -2.24 0.83
N LEU A 111 12.71 -2.27 0.18
CA LEU A 111 11.98 -1.09 -0.25
C LEU A 111 10.64 -0.97 0.47
N LYS A 112 10.18 0.26 0.66
CA LYS A 112 8.86 0.57 1.19
C LYS A 112 8.12 1.51 0.26
N GLY A 113 6.87 1.21 -0.06
CA GLY A 113 6.05 2.05 -0.93
C GLY A 113 4.71 1.42 -1.26
N PRO A 114 3.91 2.05 -2.16
CA PRO A 114 2.64 1.51 -2.62
C PRO A 114 2.82 0.12 -3.23
N GLU A 115 1.96 -0.82 -2.84
CA GLU A 115 1.98 -2.21 -3.32
C GLU A 115 1.93 -2.27 -4.85
N LYS A 116 1.13 -1.39 -5.47
CA LYS A 116 1.02 -1.31 -6.93
C LYS A 116 2.34 -0.91 -7.58
N THR A 117 3.00 0.12 -7.06
CA THR A 117 4.28 0.61 -7.59
C THR A 117 5.36 -0.44 -7.43
N LEU A 118 5.49 -1.07 -6.25
CA LEU A 118 6.47 -2.12 -6.01
C LEU A 118 6.25 -3.35 -6.90
N LYS A 119 5.00 -3.79 -7.06
CA LYS A 119 4.68 -4.91 -7.97
C LYS A 119 5.03 -4.58 -9.42
N LYS A 120 4.77 -3.36 -9.87
CA LYS A 120 5.13 -2.91 -11.23
C LYS A 120 6.65 -2.88 -11.42
N LEU A 121 7.38 -2.33 -10.46
CA LEU A 121 8.84 -2.26 -10.47
C LEU A 121 9.50 -3.64 -10.61
N MET A 122 8.91 -4.67 -10.01
CA MET A 122 9.38 -6.06 -10.14
C MET A 122 9.05 -6.73 -11.47
N GLN A 123 8.04 -6.22 -12.18
CA GLN A 123 7.67 -6.71 -13.52
C GLN A 123 8.50 -6.03 -14.62
N ASP A 124 8.94 -4.80 -14.36
CA ASP A 124 9.89 -4.05 -15.19
C ASP A 124 11.35 -4.49 -14.90
N ASP A 125 12.35 -3.78 -15.44
CA ASP A 125 13.79 -4.10 -15.28
C ASP A 125 14.35 -3.85 -13.84
N GLY A 126 13.48 -3.65 -12.84
CA GLY A 126 13.87 -3.43 -11.44
C GLY A 126 14.26 -1.98 -11.13
N ILE A 127 15.10 -1.80 -10.12
CA ILE A 127 15.70 -0.49 -9.78
C ILE A 127 17.00 -0.32 -10.54
N ASP A 128 17.20 0.89 -11.06
CA ASP A 128 18.47 1.30 -11.62
C ASP A 128 19.52 1.43 -10.50
N VAL A 129 20.46 0.49 -10.48
CA VAL A 129 21.56 0.43 -9.52
C VAL A 129 22.88 0.55 -10.27
N ARG A 130 23.63 1.60 -9.98
CA ARG A 130 24.83 1.97 -10.73
C ARG A 130 26.06 2.11 -9.86
N VAL A 131 27.23 1.95 -10.46
CA VAL A 131 28.52 2.33 -9.88
C VAL A 131 29.20 3.30 -10.83
N ASP A 132 29.70 4.40 -10.29
CA ASP A 132 30.46 5.38 -11.05
C ASP A 132 31.92 4.92 -11.23
N LEU A 133 32.32 4.78 -12.50
CA LEU A 133 33.65 4.38 -12.96
C LEU A 133 34.33 5.49 -13.76
N GLU A 134 33.81 6.72 -13.74
CA GLU A 134 34.37 7.83 -14.50
C GLU A 134 35.84 8.10 -14.11
N GLY A 135 36.68 8.25 -15.13
CA GLY A 135 38.11 8.56 -14.97
C GLY A 135 38.97 7.42 -14.40
N LEU A 136 38.41 6.24 -14.13
CA LEU A 136 39.16 5.10 -13.62
C LEU A 136 39.92 4.38 -14.75
N LYS A 137 41.15 3.98 -14.44
CA LYS A 137 42.02 3.20 -15.32
C LYS A 137 41.88 1.71 -14.98
N PRO A 138 42.43 0.80 -15.82
CA PRO A 138 42.50 -0.61 -15.46
C PRO A 138 43.09 -0.84 -14.07
N GLY A 139 42.43 -1.69 -13.26
CA GLY A 139 42.72 -1.89 -11.85
C GLY A 139 41.52 -2.41 -11.06
N ILE A 140 41.72 -2.67 -9.76
CA ILE A 140 40.69 -3.15 -8.84
C ILE A 140 40.28 -2.03 -7.90
N TYR A 141 38.96 -1.81 -7.77
CA TYR A 141 38.37 -0.75 -6.99
C TYR A 141 37.26 -1.27 -6.09
N LEU A 142 37.09 -0.65 -4.92
CA LEU A 142 35.89 -0.77 -4.12
C LEU A 142 35.02 0.47 -4.34
N ARG A 143 33.74 0.27 -4.61
CA ARG A 143 32.77 1.36 -4.81
C ARG A 143 31.43 1.05 -4.16
N HIS A 144 30.73 2.11 -3.77
CA HIS A 144 29.34 2.03 -3.36
C HIS A 144 28.43 2.11 -4.59
N ALA A 145 27.28 1.46 -4.49
CA ALA A 145 26.24 1.59 -5.49
C ALA A 145 25.46 2.90 -5.27
N ILE A 146 25.17 3.58 -6.37
CA ILE A 146 24.22 4.68 -6.49
C ILE A 146 22.87 4.04 -6.84
N ILE A 147 21.87 4.28 -6.00
CA ILE A 147 20.53 3.70 -6.11
C ILE A 147 19.55 4.86 -6.19
N GLU A 148 18.72 4.89 -7.23
CA GLU A 148 17.71 5.94 -7.43
C GLU A 148 16.30 5.31 -7.45
N PRO A 149 15.65 5.15 -6.28
CA PRO A 149 14.27 4.70 -6.23
C PRO A 149 13.31 5.75 -6.82
N PRO A 150 12.13 5.33 -7.33
CA PRO A 150 11.03 6.24 -7.65
C PRO A 150 10.59 7.10 -6.46
N LEU A 151 9.95 8.26 -6.73
CA LEU A 151 9.59 9.25 -5.71
C LEU A 151 8.70 8.71 -4.58
N ASP A 152 7.81 7.76 -4.89
CA ASP A 152 6.89 7.11 -3.96
C ASP A 152 7.46 5.86 -3.28
N ILE A 153 8.75 5.57 -3.48
CA ILE A 153 9.45 4.43 -2.90
C ILE A 153 10.62 4.90 -2.02
N THR A 154 10.67 4.36 -0.82
CA THR A 154 11.76 4.57 0.14
C THR A 154 12.66 3.35 0.19
N LEU A 155 13.97 3.56 0.00
CA LEU A 155 14.99 2.55 0.28
C LEU A 155 15.23 2.46 1.79
N LEU A 156 14.97 1.29 2.38
CA LEU A 156 15.20 1.03 3.79
C LEU A 156 16.57 0.39 4.04
N GLU A 157 16.97 -0.55 3.17
CA GLU A 157 18.20 -1.31 3.33
C GLU A 157 18.77 -1.71 1.96
N ALA A 158 20.10 -1.77 1.84
CA ALA A 158 20.79 -2.23 0.63
C ALA A 158 21.98 -3.11 1.01
N LYS A 159 22.05 -4.33 0.45
CA LYS A 159 23.10 -5.32 0.76
C LYS A 159 23.63 -6.01 -0.50
N PRO A 160 24.96 -6.09 -0.70
CA PRO A 160 26.00 -5.43 0.10
C PRO A 160 26.04 -3.92 -0.14
N GLU A 161 26.68 -3.19 0.78
CA GLU A 161 26.89 -1.74 0.65
C GLU A 161 28.01 -1.38 -0.34
N THR A 162 28.95 -2.32 -0.58
CA THR A 162 30.15 -2.09 -1.37
C THR A 162 30.38 -3.23 -2.36
N PHE A 163 30.86 -2.87 -3.53
CA PHE A 163 31.15 -3.76 -4.64
C PHE A 163 32.63 -3.69 -4.99
N MET A 164 33.20 -4.82 -5.38
CA MET A 164 34.53 -4.89 -5.99
C MET A 164 34.38 -4.83 -7.50
N ILE A 165 35.12 -3.92 -8.13
CA ILE A 165 35.09 -3.68 -9.56
C ILE A 165 36.50 -3.86 -10.10
N GLU A 166 36.65 -4.80 -11.02
CA GLU A 166 37.87 -5.00 -11.78
C GLU A 166 37.69 -4.40 -13.18
N ILE A 167 38.58 -3.50 -13.59
CA ILE A 167 38.55 -2.80 -14.88
C ILE A 167 39.76 -3.28 -15.71
N PHE A 168 39.55 -3.62 -16.99
CA PHE A 168 40.57 -4.15 -17.90
C PHE A 168 40.41 -3.72 -19.37
#